data_AF-A0AB38DUX4-F1
#
_entry.id   AF-A0AB38DUX4-F1
#
_cell.length_a   1.000
_cell.length_b   1.000
_cell.length_c   1.000
_cell.angle_alpha   90.00
_cell.angle_beta   90.00
_cell.angle_gamma   90.00
#
_symmetry.space_group_name_H-M   'P 1'
#
loop_
_entity.id
_entity.type
_entity.pdbx_description
1 polymer ?
#
loop_
_entity_poly.entity_id
_entity_poly.type
_entity_poly.pdbx_seq_one_letter_code
_entity_poly.pdbx_strand_id
1 'polypeptide(L)'
;MLRIELLEIQPTVYRQVIVPASITLPKLHQVIQAAMGWTDSHLHEFGIGGMRYGTPDPFDDESPESEHRVRLSKTLGQAKVFSYTYDFGDGWKHRVAVEDTLPIDPASKHSICTGGAQSCPPEDVGGPLGYIISCKRFQIGPIPNTRPCASGMAASLTLAPLMSRSRTDGCDA
;
A
#
# COMPACT_ATOMS: atom_id res chain seq x y z
N MET A 1 1.39 -8.21 -12.32
CA MET A 1 0.63 -6.98 -12.09
C MET A 1 -0.46 -7.26 -11.08
N LEU A 2 -0.54 -6.42 -10.05
CA LEU A 2 -1.56 -6.48 -9.01
C LEU A 2 -2.46 -5.25 -9.12
N ARG A 3 -3.75 -5.45 -8.94
CA ARG A 3 -4.73 -4.39 -8.70
C ARG A 3 -5.13 -4.42 -7.24
N ILE A 4 -4.92 -3.32 -6.55
CA ILE A 4 -5.22 -3.12 -5.13
C ILE A 4 -6.44 -2.23 -5.06
N GLU A 5 -7.56 -2.76 -4.58
CA GLU A 5 -8.83 -2.06 -4.47
C GLU A 5 -9.16 -1.83 -3.00
N LEU A 6 -9.46 -0.59 -2.64
CA LEU A 6 -9.95 -0.26 -1.32
C LEU A 6 -11.44 -0.58 -1.25
N LEU A 7 -11.83 -1.40 -0.29
CA LEU A 7 -13.22 -1.83 -0.11
C LEU A 7 -14.03 -0.77 0.63
N GLU A 8 -15.35 -0.91 0.57
CA GLU A 8 -16.32 -0.09 1.32
C GLU A 8 -16.36 1.40 0.92
N ILE A 9 -15.63 1.81 -0.13
CA ILE A 9 -15.63 3.18 -0.68
C ILE A 9 -16.12 3.19 -2.14
N GLN A 10 -16.98 4.16 -2.46
CA GLN A 10 -17.55 4.41 -3.79
C GLN A 10 -17.42 5.90 -4.17
N PRO A 11 -16.95 6.23 -5.40
CA PRO A 11 -16.39 5.32 -6.40
C PRO A 11 -15.11 4.62 -5.90
N THR A 12 -14.85 3.40 -6.40
CA THR A 12 -13.72 2.57 -5.92
C THR A 12 -12.38 3.28 -6.07
N VAL A 13 -11.66 3.40 -4.95
CA VAL A 13 -10.25 3.80 -4.94
C VAL A 13 -9.41 2.58 -5.27
N TYR A 14 -8.50 2.69 -6.23
CA TYR A 14 -7.60 1.58 -6.57
C TYR A 14 -6.22 2.04 -7.03
N ARG A 15 -5.25 1.13 -6.96
CA ARG A 15 -3.91 1.25 -7.53
C ARG A 15 -3.56 0.00 -8.33
N GLN A 16 -2.84 0.18 -9.43
CA GLN A 16 -2.25 -0.90 -10.20
C GLN A 16 -0.74 -0.85 -10.03
N VAL A 17 -0.15 -1.97 -9.59
CA VAL A 17 1.29 -2.07 -9.32
C VAL A 17 1.88 -3.30 -10.00
N ILE A 18 3.08 -3.14 -10.55
CA ILE A 18 3.93 -4.24 -10.97
C ILE A 18 4.90 -4.51 -9.83
N VAL A 19 4.96 -5.76 -9.39
CA VAL A 19 5.89 -6.22 -8.36
C VAL A 19 6.58 -7.50 -8.84
N PRO A 20 7.81 -7.78 -8.39
CA PRO A 20 8.43 -9.08 -8.60
C PRO A 20 7.58 -10.19 -7.97
N ALA A 21 7.41 -11.33 -8.66
CA ALA A 21 6.68 -12.47 -8.09
C ALA A 21 7.31 -12.98 -6.78
N SER A 22 8.63 -12.84 -6.65
CA SER A 22 9.42 -13.22 -5.48
C SER A 22 9.40 -12.19 -4.34
N ILE A 23 8.64 -11.10 -4.46
CA ILE A 23 8.52 -10.07 -3.41
C ILE A 23 8.10 -10.70 -2.09
N THR A 24 8.70 -10.25 -0.99
CA THR A 24 8.30 -10.70 0.34
C THR A 24 7.09 -9.89 0.82
N LEU A 25 6.23 -10.48 1.65
CA LEU A 25 5.04 -9.79 2.18
C LEU A 25 5.37 -8.45 2.86
N PRO A 26 6.43 -8.30 3.69
CA PRO A 26 6.81 -7.00 4.23
C PRO A 26 7.15 -5.95 3.15
N LYS A 27 7.79 -6.36 2.05
CA LYS A 27 8.08 -5.44 0.93
C LYS A 27 6.82 -5.11 0.14
N LEU A 28 5.91 -6.06 0.00
CA LEU A 28 4.62 -5.82 -0.66
C LEU A 28 3.79 -4.81 0.16
N HIS A 29 3.78 -4.94 1.49
CA HIS A 29 3.15 -3.97 2.38
C HIS A 29 3.72 -2.56 2.13
N GLN A 30 5.04 -2.38 2.09
CA GLN A 30 5.67 -1.09 1.79
C GLN A 30 5.27 -0.53 0.40
N VAL A 31 5.10 -1.40 -0.60
CA VAL A 31 4.58 -0.99 -1.92
C VAL A 31 3.14 -0.49 -1.83
N ILE A 32 2.29 -1.15 -1.04
CA ILE A 32 0.90 -0.73 -0.83
C ILE A 32 0.87 0.61 -0.10
N GLN A 33 1.63 0.77 0.99
CA GLN A 33 1.76 2.01 1.75
C GLN A 33 2.15 3.18 0.83
N ALA A 34 3.20 3.01 0.04
CA ALA A 34 3.66 4.03 -0.91
C ALA A 34 2.63 4.34 -2.01
N ALA A 35 1.89 3.32 -2.50
CA ALA A 35 0.87 3.51 -3.52
C ALA A 35 -0.38 4.23 -2.99
N MET A 36 -0.70 4.04 -1.71
CA MET A 36 -1.81 4.71 -1.02
C MET A 36 -1.42 6.09 -0.46
N GLY A 37 -0.14 6.34 -0.22
CA GLY A 37 0.35 7.56 0.41
C GLY A 37 0.21 7.55 1.94
N TRP A 38 0.24 6.35 2.54
CA TRP A 38 0.17 6.13 3.98
C TRP A 38 1.56 6.03 4.62
N THR A 39 1.62 6.09 5.94
CA THR A 39 2.86 6.29 6.70
C THR A 39 3.31 5.06 7.47
N ASP A 40 2.68 3.90 7.27
CA ASP A 40 3.02 2.66 7.97
C ASP A 40 3.05 2.84 9.50
N SER A 41 1.99 3.46 10.02
CA SER A 41 1.86 3.86 11.43
C SER A 41 1.03 2.87 12.26
N HIS A 42 0.38 1.91 11.59
CA HIS A 42 -0.55 0.96 12.20
C HIS A 42 -0.24 -0.48 11.80
N LEU A 43 -0.81 -1.43 12.54
CA LEU A 43 -0.69 -2.86 12.23
C LEU A 43 -1.37 -3.21 10.91
N HIS A 44 -0.87 -4.27 10.27
CA HIS A 44 -1.43 -4.83 9.05
C HIS A 44 -1.40 -6.35 9.04
N GLU A 45 -2.20 -6.92 8.15
CA GLU A 45 -2.15 -8.35 7.84
C GLU A 45 -2.54 -8.65 6.39
N PHE A 46 -2.07 -9.78 5.89
CA PHE A 46 -2.46 -10.38 4.61
C PHE A 46 -3.29 -11.63 4.84
N GLY A 47 -4.43 -11.76 4.16
CA GLY A 47 -5.22 -13.00 4.11
C GLY A 47 -5.02 -13.71 2.78
N ILE A 48 -4.21 -14.77 2.76
CA ILE A 48 -3.84 -15.51 1.53
C ILE A 48 -4.11 -16.99 1.72
N GLY A 49 -4.95 -17.58 0.86
CA GLY A 49 -5.19 -19.03 0.87
C GLY A 49 -5.79 -19.55 2.18
N GLY A 50 -6.57 -18.72 2.89
CA GLY A 50 -7.15 -19.06 4.19
C GLY A 50 -6.23 -18.83 5.39
N MET A 51 -4.97 -18.45 5.16
CA MET A 51 -4.00 -18.12 6.22
C MET A 51 -3.87 -16.61 6.39
N ARG A 52 -3.63 -16.16 7.63
CA ARG A 52 -3.29 -14.77 7.95
C ARG A 52 -1.79 -14.63 8.15
N TYR A 53 -1.20 -13.58 7.57
CA TYR A 53 0.21 -13.25 7.72
C TYR A 53 0.37 -11.81 8.21
N GLY A 54 1.12 -11.60 9.28
CA GLY A 54 1.35 -10.28 9.88
C GLY A 54 2.42 -10.33 10.96
N THR A 55 2.31 -9.44 11.94
CA THR A 55 3.15 -9.49 13.14
C THR A 55 2.44 -10.37 14.20
N PRO A 56 3.03 -11.51 14.60
CA PRO A 56 2.41 -12.39 15.60
C PRO A 56 2.46 -11.74 16.98
N ASP A 57 1.41 -11.98 17.77
CA ASP A 57 1.37 -11.66 19.20
C ASP A 57 1.65 -12.95 19.98
N PRO A 58 2.75 -13.02 20.76
CA PRO A 58 3.11 -14.23 21.50
C PRO A 58 2.13 -14.61 22.62
N PHE A 59 1.17 -13.74 22.93
CA PHE A 59 0.14 -13.97 23.94
C PHE A 59 -1.24 -14.31 23.35
N ASP A 60 -1.36 -14.33 22.01
CA ASP A 60 -2.58 -14.67 21.30
C ASP A 60 -2.36 -15.90 20.41
N ASP A 61 -2.98 -17.02 20.79
CA ASP A 61 -2.93 -18.28 20.06
C ASP A 61 -3.64 -18.19 18.69
N GLU A 62 -4.50 -17.20 18.49
CA GLU A 62 -5.14 -16.91 17.21
C GLU A 62 -4.37 -15.86 16.39
N SER A 63 -3.18 -15.42 16.82
CA SER A 63 -2.40 -14.42 16.10
C SER A 63 -2.02 -14.85 14.67
N PRO A 64 -1.78 -13.91 13.75
CA PRO A 64 -1.37 -14.26 12.39
C PRO A 64 0.02 -14.91 12.35
N GLU A 65 0.25 -15.74 11.32
CA GLU A 65 1.59 -16.26 11.04
C GLU A 65 2.57 -15.13 10.73
N SER A 66 3.85 -15.31 11.06
CA SER A 66 4.83 -14.27 10.75
C SER A 66 4.95 -14.05 9.24
N GLU A 67 4.79 -12.80 8.80
CA GLU A 67 5.02 -12.42 7.40
C GLU A 67 6.51 -12.38 7.01
N HIS A 68 7.42 -12.43 8.00
CA HIS A 68 8.84 -12.28 7.75
C HIS A 68 9.38 -13.37 6.82
N ARG A 69 10.08 -12.95 5.78
CA ARG A 69 10.68 -13.82 4.74
C ARG A 69 9.66 -14.63 3.94
N VAL A 70 8.36 -14.43 4.15
CA VAL A 70 7.29 -15.04 3.34
C VAL A 70 7.25 -14.36 1.98
N ARG A 71 7.33 -15.14 0.90
CA ARG A 71 7.26 -14.65 -0.49
C ARG A 71 5.85 -14.78 -1.03
N LEU A 72 5.37 -13.76 -1.74
CA LEU A 72 4.05 -13.74 -2.35
C LEU A 72 3.83 -14.97 -3.25
N SER A 73 4.76 -15.28 -4.16
CA SER A 73 4.63 -16.45 -5.03
C SER A 73 4.48 -17.78 -4.29
N LYS A 74 5.02 -17.90 -3.07
CA LYS A 74 4.96 -19.13 -2.27
C LYS A 74 3.59 -19.29 -1.62
N THR A 75 3.01 -18.21 -1.10
CA THR A 75 1.71 -18.25 -0.39
C THR A 75 0.53 -18.16 -1.33
N LEU A 76 0.68 -17.47 -2.46
CA LEU A 76 -0.39 -17.25 -3.41
C LEU A 76 -0.89 -18.57 -4.03
N GLY A 77 0.00 -19.53 -4.30
CA GLY A 77 -0.38 -20.81 -4.91
C GLY A 77 -1.14 -20.62 -6.23
N GLN A 78 -2.38 -21.12 -6.28
CA GLN A 78 -3.30 -20.92 -7.42
C GLN A 78 -4.25 -19.72 -7.25
N ALA A 79 -4.24 -19.07 -6.08
CA ALA A 79 -5.13 -17.94 -5.82
C ALA A 79 -4.81 -16.77 -6.77
N LYS A 80 -5.86 -16.13 -7.26
CA LYS A 80 -5.77 -14.90 -8.06
C LYS A 80 -6.13 -13.66 -7.27
N VAL A 81 -6.64 -13.83 -6.06
CA VAL A 81 -7.14 -12.76 -5.20
C VAL A 81 -6.77 -13.08 -3.77
N PHE A 82 -6.38 -12.07 -3.01
CA PHE A 82 -6.14 -12.15 -1.57
C PHE A 82 -6.53 -10.82 -0.90
N SER A 83 -6.64 -10.82 0.43
CA SER A 83 -6.96 -9.62 1.20
C SER A 83 -5.71 -9.00 1.84
N TYR A 84 -5.78 -7.69 2.06
CA TYR A 84 -4.82 -6.95 2.86
C TYR A 84 -5.59 -5.98 3.77
N THR A 85 -5.37 -6.06 5.07
CA THR A 85 -5.98 -5.17 6.06
C THR A 85 -4.90 -4.28 6.64
N TYR A 86 -5.14 -2.98 6.69
CA TYR A 86 -4.27 -2.00 7.32
C TYR A 86 -5.07 -1.19 8.34
N ASP A 87 -4.41 -0.86 9.44
CA ASP A 87 -4.99 -0.19 10.60
C ASP A 87 -6.19 -0.95 11.17
N PHE A 88 -5.96 -1.69 12.25
CA PHE A 88 -7.03 -2.47 12.89
C PHE A 88 -8.04 -1.58 13.64
N GLY A 89 -7.72 -0.30 13.87
CA GLY A 89 -8.66 0.69 14.38
C GLY A 89 -9.62 1.14 13.29
N ASP A 90 -9.10 1.71 12.20
CA ASP A 90 -9.91 2.23 11.08
C ASP A 90 -10.45 1.14 10.14
N GLY A 91 -9.81 -0.02 10.11
CA GLY A 91 -10.26 -1.21 9.40
C GLY A 91 -10.14 -1.11 7.87
N TRP A 92 -9.03 -0.58 7.35
CA TRP A 92 -8.84 -0.42 5.90
C TRP A 92 -8.64 -1.77 5.20
N LYS A 93 -9.72 -2.31 4.65
CA LYS A 93 -9.72 -3.58 3.91
C LYS A 93 -9.46 -3.36 2.43
N HIS A 94 -8.56 -4.18 1.89
CA HIS A 94 -8.21 -4.18 0.50
C HIS A 94 -8.46 -5.54 -0.12
N ARG A 95 -8.95 -5.52 -1.35
CA ARG A 95 -8.95 -6.67 -2.24
C ARG A 95 -7.78 -6.52 -3.20
N VAL A 96 -6.88 -7.49 -3.21
CA VAL A 96 -5.70 -7.49 -4.09
C VAL A 96 -5.84 -8.61 -5.11
N ALA A 97 -5.96 -8.24 -6.39
CA ALA A 97 -6.12 -9.17 -7.49
C ALA A 97 -4.88 -9.22 -8.37
N VAL A 98 -4.49 -10.44 -8.79
CA VAL A 98 -3.46 -10.67 -9.79
C VAL A 98 -4.12 -10.55 -11.16
N GLU A 99 -3.89 -9.43 -11.85
CA GLU A 99 -4.49 -9.17 -13.15
C GLU A 99 -3.68 -9.80 -14.29
N ASP A 100 -2.35 -9.77 -14.19
CA ASP A 100 -1.48 -10.25 -15.25
C ASP A 100 -0.13 -10.73 -14.72
N THR A 101 0.50 -11.65 -15.43
CA THR A 101 1.87 -12.11 -15.19
C THR A 101 2.74 -11.73 -16.38
N LEU A 102 3.57 -10.72 -16.18
CA LEU A 102 4.42 -10.19 -17.23
C LEU A 102 5.77 -10.92 -17.26
N PRO A 103 6.41 -11.06 -18.44
CA PRO A 103 7.78 -11.51 -18.54
C PRO A 103 8.69 -10.62 -17.68
N ILE A 104 9.57 -11.22 -16.89
CA ILE A 104 10.54 -10.46 -16.10
C ILE A 104 11.47 -9.75 -17.07
N ASP A 105 11.52 -8.42 -16.99
CA ASP A 105 12.73 -7.70 -17.39
C ASP A 105 13.80 -7.97 -16.32
N PRO A 106 14.89 -8.68 -16.62
CA PRO A 106 15.94 -9.00 -15.66
C PRO A 106 16.58 -7.76 -15.01
N ALA A 107 16.46 -6.59 -15.65
CA ALA A 107 16.91 -5.31 -15.11
C ALA A 107 15.91 -4.68 -14.12
N SER A 108 14.65 -5.09 -14.15
CA SER A 108 13.59 -4.54 -13.30
C SER A 108 13.57 -5.19 -11.92
N LYS A 109 14.32 -4.59 -10.98
CA LYS A 109 14.25 -4.90 -9.54
C LYS A 109 13.20 -4.09 -8.79
N HIS A 110 12.49 -3.20 -9.49
CA HIS A 110 11.67 -2.18 -8.86
C HIS A 110 10.19 -2.51 -8.97
N SER A 111 9.47 -2.21 -7.90
CA SER A 111 8.01 -2.14 -7.94
C SER A 111 7.61 -0.81 -8.57
N ILE A 112 6.64 -0.84 -9.48
CA ILE A 112 6.20 0.34 -10.23
C ILE A 112 4.68 0.44 -10.09
N CYS A 113 4.18 1.60 -9.65
CA CYS A 113 2.78 1.92 -9.76
C CYS A 113 2.50 2.40 -11.19
N THR A 114 1.59 1.73 -11.89
CA THR A 114 1.28 1.96 -13.32
C THR A 114 -0.03 2.70 -13.53
N GLY A 115 -0.86 2.82 -12.50
CA GLY A 115 -2.14 3.48 -12.59
C GLY A 115 -2.94 3.43 -11.30
N GLY A 116 -4.11 4.05 -11.34
CA GLY A 116 -5.03 4.11 -10.21
C GLY A 116 -6.19 5.05 -10.50
N ALA A 117 -7.20 5.03 -9.63
CA ALA A 117 -8.27 6.01 -9.64
C ALA A 117 -8.59 6.46 -8.22
N GLN A 118 -9.18 7.67 -8.14
CA GLN A 118 -9.57 8.37 -6.92
C GLN A 118 -8.40 8.71 -5.98
N SER A 119 -8.61 9.72 -5.15
CA SER A 119 -7.71 10.04 -4.03
C SER A 119 -7.81 8.93 -2.98
N CYS A 120 -6.66 8.58 -2.38
CA CYS A 120 -6.65 7.68 -1.23
C CYS A 120 -7.10 8.43 0.03
N PRO A 121 -7.74 7.73 0.98
CA PRO A 121 -8.02 8.31 2.28
C PRO A 121 -6.72 8.74 2.97
N PRO A 122 -6.71 9.90 3.65
CA PRO A 122 -5.65 10.22 4.61
C PRO A 122 -5.62 9.19 5.77
N GLU A 123 -4.50 9.15 6.49
CA GLU A 123 -4.40 8.42 7.77
C GLU A 123 -5.41 8.97 8.80
N ASP A 124 -5.81 8.11 9.75
CA ASP A 124 -6.58 8.46 10.95
C ASP A 124 -7.90 9.24 10.69
N VAL A 125 -8.59 8.95 9.59
CA VAL A 125 -9.87 9.60 9.27
C VAL A 125 -11.09 8.86 9.81
N GLY A 126 -10.91 7.77 10.56
CA GLY A 126 -12.00 6.98 11.14
C GLY A 126 -12.58 5.98 10.14
N GLY A 127 -11.72 5.39 9.31
CA GLY A 127 -12.09 4.34 8.38
C GLY A 127 -12.97 4.78 7.20
N PRO A 128 -13.58 3.83 6.47
CA PRO A 128 -14.36 4.11 5.27
C PRO A 128 -15.49 5.12 5.48
N LEU A 129 -16.22 5.01 6.59
CA LEU A 129 -17.32 5.93 6.90
C LEU A 129 -16.82 7.36 7.16
N GLY A 130 -15.74 7.52 7.93
CA GLY A 130 -15.15 8.82 8.21
C GLY A 130 -14.66 9.52 6.94
N TYR A 131 -14.00 8.77 6.04
CA TYR A 131 -13.60 9.28 4.73
C TYR A 131 -14.80 9.71 3.87
N ILE A 132 -15.84 8.88 3.77
CA ILE A 132 -17.04 9.20 2.98
C ILE A 132 -17.74 10.47 3.51
N ILE A 133 -17.85 10.61 4.84
CA ILE A 133 -18.43 11.80 5.47
C ILE A 133 -17.61 13.04 5.13
N SER A 134 -16.28 12.96 5.23
CA SER A 134 -15.37 14.04 4.85
C SER A 134 -15.54 14.43 3.37
N CYS A 135 -15.57 13.44 2.47
CA CYS A 135 -15.75 13.68 1.04
C CYS A 135 -17.08 14.35 0.70
N LYS A 136 -18.18 13.92 1.34
CA LYS A 136 -19.51 14.52 1.15
C LYS A 136 -19.58 15.94 1.67
N ARG A 137 -18.93 16.22 2.80
CA ARG A 137 -18.99 17.52 3.46
C ARG A 137 -18.18 18.59 2.74
N PHE A 138 -17.13 18.19 2.03
CA PHE A 138 -16.22 19.12 1.37
C PHE A 138 -16.40 19.24 -0.15
N GLN A 139 -17.29 18.46 -0.79
CA GLN A 139 -17.32 18.32 -2.26
C GLN A 139 -15.89 18.32 -2.81
N ILE A 140 -15.01 17.47 -2.23
CA ILE A 140 -13.59 17.50 -2.58
C ILE A 140 -13.49 17.05 -4.03
N GLY A 141 -13.49 18.03 -4.93
CA GLY A 141 -13.00 17.87 -6.28
C GLY A 141 -11.56 17.35 -6.19
N PRO A 142 -11.05 16.74 -7.26
CA PRO A 142 -9.71 16.15 -7.26
C PRO A 142 -8.71 17.15 -6.70
N ILE A 143 -8.07 16.80 -5.58
CA ILE A 143 -7.04 17.64 -4.96
C ILE A 143 -5.96 17.85 -6.03
N PRO A 144 -5.68 19.09 -6.46
CA PRO A 144 -4.68 19.33 -7.49
C PRO A 144 -3.29 19.27 -6.86
N ASN A 145 -2.88 18.09 -6.38
CA ASN A 145 -1.47 17.75 -6.18
C ASN A 145 -1.16 16.31 -5.73
N THR A 146 -2.05 15.34 -5.90
CA THR A 146 -1.55 13.96 -6.04
C THR A 146 -0.92 13.90 -7.43
N ARG A 147 0.42 13.86 -7.50
CA ARG A 147 1.12 13.60 -8.77
C ARG A 147 0.39 12.43 -9.43
N PRO A 148 -0.17 12.60 -10.64
CA PRO A 148 -0.64 11.47 -11.41
C PRO A 148 0.51 10.47 -11.43
N CYS A 149 0.23 9.19 -11.22
CA CYS A 149 1.21 8.17 -11.51
C CYS A 149 1.50 8.32 -13.02
N ALA A 150 2.62 8.98 -13.33
CA ALA A 150 2.88 9.46 -14.67
C ALA A 150 2.97 8.24 -15.58
N SER A 151 2.09 8.19 -16.57
CA SER A 151 2.28 7.35 -17.74
C SER A 151 3.64 7.71 -18.34
N GLY A 152 4.57 6.75 -18.29
CA GLY A 152 5.85 6.85 -18.97
C GLY A 152 6.86 7.83 -18.36
N MET A 153 7.45 7.49 -17.21
CA MET A 153 8.88 7.68 -16.99
C MET A 153 9.30 6.89 -15.74
N ALA A 154 10.38 6.11 -15.88
CA ALA A 154 10.91 5.24 -14.84
C ALA A 154 11.38 6.06 -13.62
N ALA A 155 10.52 6.22 -12.61
CA ALA A 155 10.92 6.68 -11.30
C ALA A 155 11.44 5.47 -10.51
N SER A 156 12.74 5.23 -10.58
CA SER A 156 13.42 4.31 -9.66
C SER A 156 13.33 4.92 -8.26
N LEU A 157 12.49 4.33 -7.40
CA LEU A 157 12.41 4.68 -5.98
C LEU A 157 13.72 4.26 -5.30
N THR A 158 14.71 5.15 -5.30
CA THR A 158 15.91 5.02 -4.49
C THR A 158 15.65 5.68 -3.14
N LEU A 159 15.78 4.91 -2.06
CA LEU A 159 15.74 5.41 -0.69
C LEU A 159 16.97 6.28 -0.46
N ALA A 160 16.82 7.61 -0.43
CA ALA A 160 17.91 8.51 -0.07
C ALA A 160 18.08 8.54 1.47
N PRO A 161 19.33 8.57 2.00
CA PRO A 161 19.54 8.69 3.44
C PRO A 161 19.18 10.10 3.92
N LEU A 162 18.59 10.20 5.12
CA LEU A 162 18.40 11.47 5.82
C LEU A 162 19.75 12.18 5.97
N MET A 163 19.94 13.29 5.25
CA MET A 163 20.98 14.26 5.59
C MET A 163 20.50 15.13 6.75
N SER A 164 21.29 15.16 7.81
CA SER A 164 21.12 16.03 8.97
C SER A 164 21.10 17.50 8.54
N ARG A 165 20.07 18.24 8.92
CA ARG A 165 20.08 19.70 8.82
C ARG A 165 20.99 20.25 9.92
N SER A 166 22.15 20.77 9.54
CA SER A 166 22.92 21.70 10.37
C SER A 166 22.15 23.01 10.51
N ARG A 167 21.97 23.47 11.75
CA ARG A 167 21.62 24.86 12.06
C ARG A 167 22.75 25.76 11.58
N THR A 168 22.42 26.84 10.89
CA THR A 168 23.21 28.07 10.94
C THR A 168 22.26 29.25 11.09
N ASP A 169 22.67 30.12 12.00
CA ASP A 169 22.03 31.31 12.51
C ASP A 169 21.97 32.46 11.49
N GLY A 170 21.17 33.49 11.81
CA GLY A 170 21.48 34.87 11.47
C GLY A 170 20.38 35.62 10.71
N CYS A 171 19.48 36.28 11.46
CA CYS A 171 18.88 37.55 11.01
C CYS A 171 19.31 38.63 12.00
N ASP A 172 20.21 39.49 11.53
CA ASP A 172 20.59 40.75 12.16
C ASP A 172 19.38 41.72 12.22
N ALA A 173 19.33 42.47 13.31
CA ALA A 173 18.74 43.81 13.41
C ALA A 173 19.84 44.75 13.94
#